data_AF-A0A838G6B2-F1
#
_entry.id   AF-A0A838G6B2-F1
#
_cell.length_a   1.000
_cell.length_b   1.000
_cell.length_c   1.000
_cell.angle_alpha   90.00
_cell.angle_beta   90.00
_cell.angle_gamma   90.00
#
_symmetry.space_group_name_H-M   'P 1'
#
loop_
_entity.id
_entity.type
_entity.pdbx_description
1 polymer ?
#
loop_
_entity_poly.entity_id
_entity_poly.type
_entity_poly.pdbx_seq_one_letter_code
_entity_poly.pdbx_strand_id
1 'polypeptide(L)'
;SAPLGPGRPAILTVESIRWHQDRLLVRFEEVGDRTAAEAVRGLALVMDVPADEAPANPEEFYDHQLIGLRVETVEGIVVGEVASVQHGAAQDLLVVRRTEGGDVLVPFVEALVPTVDLPAGRLLVADRPGLLTPLDDT
;
A
#
# COMPACT_ATOMS: atom_id res chain seq x y z
N SER A 1 -19.61 -5.76 30.80
CA SER A 1 -19.13 -6.16 29.46
C SER A 1 -18.97 -7.67 29.40
N ALA A 2 -19.43 -8.30 28.32
CA ALA A 2 -19.20 -9.73 28.09
C ALA A 2 -17.74 -9.97 27.66
N PRO A 3 -17.15 -11.14 27.97
CA PRO A 3 -15.77 -11.42 27.55
C PRO A 3 -15.67 -11.51 26.03
N LEU A 4 -14.60 -10.92 25.49
CA LEU A 4 -14.15 -11.12 24.12
C LEU A 4 -13.85 -12.61 23.94
N GLY A 5 -14.47 -13.23 22.94
CA GLY A 5 -14.27 -14.64 22.62
C GLY A 5 -13.83 -14.79 21.16
N PRO A 6 -13.24 -15.94 20.80
CA PRO A 6 -12.78 -16.19 19.43
C PRO A 6 -13.95 -16.10 18.44
N GLY A 7 -13.73 -15.40 17.33
CA GLY A 7 -14.67 -15.32 16.20
C GLY A 7 -15.77 -14.27 16.29
N ARG A 8 -15.72 -13.33 17.24
CA ARG A 8 -16.62 -12.16 17.24
C ARG A 8 -15.84 -10.89 16.93
N PRO A 9 -16.26 -10.10 15.92
CA PRO A 9 -15.70 -8.78 15.74
C PRO A 9 -16.01 -7.94 16.98
N ALA A 10 -14.99 -7.30 17.52
CA ALA A 10 -15.11 -6.40 18.65
C ALA A 10 -14.23 -5.18 18.42
N ILE A 11 -14.76 -4.02 18.77
CA ILE A 11 -14.03 -2.77 18.75
C ILE A 11 -13.13 -2.76 19.99
N LEU A 12 -11.85 -2.46 19.78
CA LEU A 12 -10.85 -2.31 20.83
C LEU A 12 -10.36 -0.86 20.83
N THR A 13 -10.33 -0.26 22.01
CA THR A 13 -9.88 1.12 22.22
C THR A 13 -8.45 1.10 22.75
N VAL A 14 -7.52 1.73 22.02
CA VAL A 14 -6.12 1.80 22.45
C VAL A 14 -5.98 2.71 23.67
N GLU A 15 -5.61 2.14 24.81
CA GLU A 15 -5.30 2.87 26.05
C GLU A 15 -3.86 3.39 26.03
N SER A 16 -2.91 2.57 25.57
CA SER A 16 -1.51 2.98 25.45
C SER A 16 -0.71 2.11 24.49
N ILE A 17 0.35 2.69 23.93
CA ILE A 17 1.30 2.03 23.04
C ILE A 17 2.71 2.31 23.55
N ARG A 18 3.56 1.27 23.60
CA ARG A 18 4.99 1.44 23.87
C ARG A 18 5.84 0.37 23.19
N TRP A 19 7.05 0.75 22.82
CA TRP A 19 8.07 -0.19 22.35
C TRP A 19 8.78 -0.87 23.53
N HIS A 20 9.04 -2.17 23.41
CA HIS A 20 9.84 -2.92 24.36
C HIS A 20 10.57 -4.07 23.66
N GLN A 21 11.91 -3.98 23.57
CA GLN A 21 12.77 -5.01 22.97
C GLN A 21 12.27 -5.44 21.57
N ASP A 22 12.16 -4.47 20.66
CA ASP A 22 11.69 -4.65 19.27
C ASP A 22 10.27 -5.19 19.12
N ARG A 23 9.48 -5.17 20.20
CA ARG A 23 8.07 -5.53 20.19
C ARG A 23 7.22 -4.31 20.50
N LEU A 24 6.17 -4.13 19.71
CA LEU A 24 5.12 -3.16 20.01
C LEU A 24 4.17 -3.77 21.05
N LEU A 25 4.08 -3.13 22.22
CA LEU A 25 3.11 -3.48 23.24
C LEU A 25 1.96 -2.50 23.17
N VAL A 26 0.77 -3.02 22.92
CA VAL A 26 -0.49 -2.25 22.89
C VAL A 26 -1.36 -2.70 24.05
N ARG A 27 -1.90 -1.74 24.80
CA ARG A 27 -2.88 -1.99 25.87
C ARG A 27 -4.23 -1.46 25.40
N PHE A 28 -5.27 -2.26 25.60
CA PHE A 28 -6.64 -1.92 25.24
C PHE A 28 -7.51 -1.79 26.49
N GLU A 29 -8.44 -0.84 26.51
CA GLU A 29 -9.35 -0.63 27.64
C GLU A 29 -10.20 -1.87 27.94
N GLU A 30 -10.56 -2.62 26.89
CA GLU A 30 -11.39 -3.82 26.96
C GLU A 30 -10.61 -5.08 27.41
N VAL A 31 -9.27 -5.00 27.46
CA VAL A 31 -8.37 -6.10 27.82
C VAL A 31 -7.62 -5.75 29.10
N GLY A 32 -8.37 -5.74 30.20
CA GLY A 32 -7.88 -5.27 31.50
C GLY A 32 -6.99 -6.26 32.27
N ASP A 33 -7.07 -7.56 31.99
CA ASP A 33 -6.38 -8.61 32.74
C ASP A 33 -5.74 -9.69 31.86
N ARG A 34 -4.95 -10.56 32.51
CA ARG A 34 -4.24 -11.67 31.84
C ARG A 34 -5.20 -12.64 31.15
N THR A 35 -6.34 -12.94 31.75
CA THR A 35 -7.31 -13.90 31.20
C THR A 35 -7.93 -13.36 29.92
N ALA A 36 -8.30 -12.08 29.90
CA ALA A 36 -8.79 -11.39 28.72
C ALA A 36 -7.73 -11.31 27.62
N ALA A 37 -6.46 -11.07 27.99
CA ALA A 37 -5.35 -11.01 27.02
C ALA A 37 -5.11 -12.36 26.34
N GLU A 38 -5.19 -13.48 27.07
CA GLU A 38 -5.06 -14.82 26.48
C GLU A 38 -6.23 -15.13 25.53
N ALA A 39 -7.44 -14.66 25.85
CA ALA A 39 -8.64 -14.90 25.02
C ALA A 39 -8.59 -14.23 23.64
N VAL A 40 -7.80 -13.16 23.49
CA VAL A 40 -7.64 -12.40 22.23
C VAL A 40 -6.35 -12.76 21.48
N ARG A 41 -5.57 -13.72 21.98
CA ARG A 41 -4.33 -14.14 21.34
C ARG A 41 -4.61 -14.78 19.97
N GLY A 42 -3.86 -14.37 18.95
CA GLY A 42 -3.95 -14.91 17.60
C GLY A 42 -5.08 -14.32 16.76
N LEU A 43 -5.82 -13.34 17.28
CA LEU A 43 -6.76 -12.56 16.47
C LEU A 43 -6.00 -11.60 15.55
N ALA A 44 -6.55 -11.37 14.35
CA ALA A 44 -6.10 -10.31 13.47
C ALA A 44 -6.63 -8.97 14.00
N LEU A 45 -5.72 -8.03 14.23
CA LEU A 45 -6.08 -6.63 14.50
C LEU A 45 -6.23 -5.93 13.15
N VAL A 46 -7.44 -5.49 12.86
CA VAL A 46 -7.74 -4.70 11.65
C VAL A 46 -8.22 -3.32 12.10
N MET A 47 -7.81 -2.29 11.36
CA MET A 47 -8.34 -0.94 11.51
C MET A 47 -8.93 -0.51 10.18
N ASP A 48 -10.11 0.10 10.23
CA ASP A 48 -10.67 0.77 9.07
C ASP A 48 -9.92 2.10 8.91
N VAL A 49 -9.08 2.17 7.89
CA VAL A 49 -8.46 3.43 7.45
C VAL A 49 -9.48 4.15 6.57
N PRO A 50 -9.91 5.38 6.90
CA PRO A 50 -10.76 6.18 6.04
C PRO A 50 -10.16 6.27 4.63
N ALA A 51 -11.00 6.17 3.59
CA ALA A 51 -10.53 6.22 2.20
C ALA A 51 -9.89 7.56 1.82
N ASP A 52 -10.13 8.61 2.61
CA ASP A 52 -9.55 9.94 2.49
C ASP A 52 -8.31 10.16 3.38
N GLU A 53 -7.92 9.17 4.19
CA GLU A 53 -6.66 9.23 4.92
C GLU A 53 -5.50 9.15 3.91
N ALA A 54 -4.70 10.20 3.86
CA ALA A 54 -3.49 10.29 3.05
C ALA A 54 -2.26 10.25 3.96
N PRO A 55 -1.14 9.68 3.48
CA PRO A 55 0.11 9.70 4.24
C PRO A 55 0.51 11.14 4.61
N ALA A 56 1.18 11.30 5.75
CA ALA A 56 1.65 12.61 6.20
C ALA A 56 2.72 13.19 5.25
N ASN A 57 3.44 12.32 4.55
CA ASN A 57 4.38 12.69 3.50
C ASN A 57 3.64 12.68 2.13
N PRO A 58 3.60 13.80 1.38
CA PRO A 58 2.96 13.85 0.07
C PRO A 58 3.64 12.99 -1.01
N GLU A 59 4.85 12.48 -0.74
CA GLU A 59 5.58 11.56 -1.62
C GLU A 59 5.35 10.09 -1.25
N GLU A 60 4.62 9.83 -0.16
CA GLU A 60 4.20 8.49 0.24
C GLU A 60 2.77 8.24 -0.23
N PHE A 61 2.51 7.03 -0.71
CA PHE A 61 1.22 6.65 -1.30
C PHE A 61 0.81 5.28 -0.77
N TYR A 62 -0.47 5.10 -0.47
CA TYR A 62 -1.01 3.77 -0.21
C TYR A 62 -1.30 3.04 -1.53
N ASP A 63 -1.15 1.72 -1.54
CA ASP A 63 -1.43 0.88 -2.72
C ASP A 63 -2.82 1.14 -3.33
N HIS A 64 -3.84 1.29 -2.49
CA HIS A 64 -5.21 1.51 -2.94
C HIS A 64 -5.41 2.87 -3.63
N GLN A 65 -4.52 3.84 -3.39
CA GLN A 65 -4.51 5.13 -4.07
C GLN A 65 -3.83 5.02 -5.45
N LEU A 66 -2.92 4.05 -5.63
CA LEU A 66 -2.17 3.84 -6.86
C LEU A 66 -2.88 2.89 -7.83
N ILE A 67 -3.55 1.85 -7.32
CA ILE A 67 -4.25 0.87 -8.14
C ILE A 67 -5.39 1.54 -8.93
N GLY A 68 -5.42 1.30 -10.23
CA GLY A 68 -6.38 1.89 -11.16
C GLY A 68 -5.97 3.26 -11.72
N LEU A 69 -4.85 3.85 -11.27
CA LEU A 69 -4.32 5.05 -11.91
C LEU A 69 -3.91 4.75 -13.35
N ARG A 70 -4.25 5.67 -14.25
CA ARG A 70 -3.80 5.63 -15.65
C ARG A 70 -2.30 5.92 -15.71
N VAL A 71 -1.57 5.09 -16.44
CA VAL A 71 -0.13 5.22 -16.63
C VAL A 71 0.13 5.86 -18.00
N GLU A 72 0.82 6.99 -17.99
CA GLU A 72 1.26 7.71 -19.19
C GLU A 72 2.78 7.88 -19.19
N THR A 73 3.41 7.97 -20.35
CA THR A 73 4.80 8.44 -20.41
C THR A 73 4.85 9.96 -20.24
N VAL A 74 6.02 10.52 -19.92
CA VAL A 74 6.21 11.98 -19.85
C VAL A 74 5.96 12.68 -21.19
N GLU A 75 6.01 11.96 -22.31
CA GLU A 75 5.64 12.40 -23.65
C GLU A 75 4.12 12.35 -23.93
N GLY A 76 3.32 11.90 -22.96
CA GLY A 76 1.86 11.83 -23.04
C GLY A 76 1.31 10.57 -23.71
N ILE A 77 2.13 9.52 -23.87
CA ILE A 77 1.69 8.25 -24.45
C ILE A 77 1.00 7.42 -23.37
N VAL A 78 -0.24 7.00 -23.61
CA VAL A 78 -0.96 6.12 -22.67
C VAL A 78 -0.38 4.70 -22.75
N VAL A 79 0.13 4.23 -21.62
CA VAL A 79 0.72 2.88 -21.48
C VAL A 79 -0.36 1.88 -21.06
N GLY A 80 -1.18 2.26 -20.06
CA GLY A 80 -2.08 1.33 -19.39
C GLY A 80 -2.61 1.83 -18.07
N GLU A 81 -2.79 0.92 -17.13
CA GLU A 81 -3.27 1.18 -15.77
C GLU A 81 -2.45 0.40 -14.73
N VAL A 82 -2.34 0.92 -13.52
CA VAL A 82 -1.74 0.19 -12.40
C VAL A 82 -2.69 -0.92 -11.95
N ALA A 83 -2.25 -2.17 -12.07
CA ALA A 83 -3.03 -3.34 -11.67
C ALA A 83 -2.79 -3.74 -10.20
N SER A 84 -1.55 -3.61 -9.72
CA SER A 84 -1.15 -3.89 -8.34
C SER A 84 0.22 -3.28 -8.02
N VAL A 85 0.55 -3.26 -6.72
CA VAL A 85 1.89 -2.95 -6.21
C VAL A 85 2.53 -4.25 -5.69
N GLN A 86 3.79 -4.50 -6.07
CA GLN A 86 4.59 -5.60 -5.54
C GLN A 86 5.70 -5.05 -4.65
N HIS A 87 5.68 -5.45 -3.38
CA HIS A 87 6.72 -5.07 -2.43
C HIS A 87 7.95 -5.96 -2.58
N GLY A 88 9.00 -5.41 -3.20
CA GLY A 88 10.27 -6.08 -3.38
C GLY A 88 11.21 -5.88 -2.19
N ALA A 89 12.28 -6.68 -2.12
CA ALA A 89 13.29 -6.54 -1.07
C ALA A 89 14.14 -5.26 -1.18
N ALA A 90 14.26 -4.68 -2.38
CA ALA A 90 15.05 -3.48 -2.64
C ALA A 90 14.18 -2.24 -2.89
N GLN A 91 13.08 -2.40 -3.62
CA GLN A 91 12.15 -1.34 -3.98
C GLN A 91 10.79 -1.94 -4.36
N ASP A 92 9.75 -1.12 -4.30
CA ASP A 92 8.42 -1.48 -4.79
C ASP A 92 8.37 -1.43 -6.32
N LEU A 93 7.53 -2.30 -6.89
CA LEU A 93 7.29 -2.38 -8.32
C LEU A 93 5.79 -2.18 -8.60
N LEU A 94 5.47 -1.25 -9.49
CA LEU A 94 4.13 -1.14 -10.06
C LEU A 94 3.95 -2.21 -11.14
N VAL A 95 2.90 -3.01 -11.03
CA VAL A 95 2.44 -3.88 -12.11
C VAL A 95 1.52 -3.05 -12.99
N VAL A 96 1.99 -2.71 -14.19
CA VAL A 96 1.21 -1.93 -15.15
C VAL A 96 0.63 -2.88 -16.19
N ARG A 97 -0.70 -2.97 -16.24
CA ARG A 97 -1.41 -3.68 -17.30
C ARG A 97 -1.42 -2.81 -18.54
N ARG A 98 -0.75 -3.26 -19.60
CA ARG A 98 -0.62 -2.50 -20.84
C ARG A 98 -1.91 -2.53 -21.66
N THR A 99 -2.20 -1.43 -22.34
CA THR A 99 -3.30 -1.35 -23.33
C THR A 99 -3.15 -2.35 -24.46
N GLU A 100 -1.91 -2.63 -24.87
CA GLU A 100 -1.55 -3.60 -25.91
C GLU A 100 -1.54 -5.07 -25.41
N GLY A 101 -1.82 -5.27 -24.12
CA GLY A 101 -1.84 -6.58 -23.46
C GLY A 101 -0.53 -6.91 -22.74
N GLY A 102 -0.65 -7.84 -21.78
CA GLY A 102 0.44 -8.20 -20.87
C GLY A 102 0.69 -7.15 -19.78
N ASP A 103 1.58 -7.49 -18.86
CA ASP A 103 1.97 -6.65 -17.75
C ASP A 103 3.44 -6.25 -17.87
N VAL A 104 3.78 -5.04 -17.43
CA VAL A 104 5.16 -4.56 -17.28
C VAL A 104 5.39 -4.12 -15.84
N LEU A 105 6.61 -4.37 -15.35
CA LEU A 105 7.03 -3.96 -14.01
C LEU A 105 7.79 -2.65 -14.08
N VAL A 106 7.26 -1.63 -13.40
CA VAL A 106 7.90 -0.31 -13.33
C VAL A 106 8.35 -0.08 -11.89
N PRO A 107 9.66 0.11 -11.63
CA PRO A 107 10.11 0.47 -10.29
C PRO A 107 9.50 1.78 -9.81
N PHE A 108 8.92 1.76 -8.61
CA PHE A 108 8.26 2.92 -8.03
C PHE A 108 9.26 3.83 -7.32
N VAL A 109 10.06 4.51 -8.13
CA VAL A 109 11.08 5.47 -7.68
C VAL A 109 10.92 6.77 -8.45
N GLU A 110 11.21 7.91 -7.82
CA GLU A 110 11.05 9.24 -8.41
C GLU A 110 11.71 9.39 -9.79
N ALA A 111 12.86 8.75 -10.00
CA ALA A 111 13.58 8.79 -11.27
C ALA A 111 12.81 8.15 -12.45
N LEU A 112 11.88 7.23 -12.18
CA LEU A 112 11.06 6.56 -13.18
C LEU A 112 9.59 6.95 -13.10
N VAL A 113 9.09 7.30 -11.92
CA VAL A 113 7.72 7.79 -11.70
C VAL A 113 7.79 9.20 -11.09
N PRO A 114 8.17 10.21 -11.89
CA PRO A 114 8.39 11.58 -11.38
C PRO A 114 7.10 12.30 -10.99
N THR A 115 5.93 11.76 -11.32
CA THR A 115 4.65 12.42 -11.04
C THR A 115 3.56 11.40 -10.76
N VAL A 116 2.88 11.58 -9.64
CA VAL A 116 1.63 10.91 -9.29
C VAL A 116 0.58 11.99 -9.04
N ASP A 117 -0.48 12.00 -9.83
CA ASP A 117 -1.57 12.98 -9.78
C ASP A 117 -2.87 12.22 -9.44
N LEU A 118 -3.07 11.99 -8.13
CA LEU A 118 -4.25 11.30 -7.61
C LEU A 118 -5.57 12.02 -7.99
N PRO A 119 -5.68 13.36 -7.90
CA PRO A 119 -6.91 14.05 -8.31
C PRO A 119 -7.28 13.83 -9.77
N ALA A 120 -6.29 13.73 -10.65
CA ALA A 120 -6.53 13.46 -12.06
C ALA A 120 -6.49 11.96 -12.43
N GLY A 121 -6.29 11.08 -11.45
CA GLY A 121 -6.28 9.63 -11.65
C GLY A 121 -5.15 9.13 -12.57
N ARG A 122 -3.97 9.75 -12.55
CA ARG A 122 -2.85 9.35 -13.42
C ARG A 122 -1.48 9.42 -12.75
N LEU A 123 -0.51 8.70 -13.30
CA LEU A 123 0.91 8.86 -13.03
C LEU A 123 1.71 8.94 -14.34
N LEU A 124 2.87 9.60 -14.28
CA LEU A 124 3.78 9.73 -15.41
C LEU A 124 5.00 8.83 -15.21
N VAL A 125 5.38 8.11 -16.25
CA VAL A 125 6.59 7.30 -16.32
C VAL A 125 7.62 7.98 -17.21
N ALA A 126 8.81 8.23 -16.68
CA ALA A 126 9.96 8.64 -17.47
C ALA A 126 10.57 7.40 -18.13
N ASP A 127 10.05 7.04 -19.31
CA ASP A 127 10.48 5.84 -20.02
C ASP A 127 11.99 5.87 -20.29
N ARG A 128 12.62 4.71 -20.13
CA ARG A 128 14.02 4.47 -20.51
C ARG A 128 13.99 3.32 -21.51
N PRO A 129 14.83 3.32 -22.55
CA PRO A 129 14.91 2.20 -23.49
C PRO A 129 15.01 0.87 -22.73
N GLY A 130 14.11 -0.08 -23.04
CA GLY A 130 14.01 -1.37 -22.35
C GLY A 130 13.06 -1.44 -21.15
N LEU A 131 12.49 -0.31 -20.69
CA LEU A 131 11.53 -0.28 -19.59
C LEU A 131 10.09 -0.53 -20.09
N LEU A 132 9.55 0.35 -20.92
CA LEU A 132 8.21 0.16 -21.51
C LEU A 132 8.29 -0.35 -22.95
N THR A 133 9.29 0.13 -23.69
CA THR A 133 9.57 -0.26 -25.07
C THR A 133 10.74 -1.26 -25.08
N PRO A 134 10.67 -2.37 -25.83
CA PRO A 134 11.82 -3.26 -26.01
C PRO A 134 13.06 -2.48 -26.50
N LEU A 135 14.26 -2.92 -26.11
CA LEU A 135 15.49 -2.40 -26.71
C LEU A 135 15.50 -2.76 -28.19
N ASP A 136 15.70 -1.78 -29.06
CA ASP A 136 15.98 -2.04 -30.48
C ASP A 136 17.34 -2.74 -30.55
N ASP A 137 17.37 -4.00 -31.00
CA ASP A 137 18.61 -4.68 -31.37
C ASP A 137 19.18 -4.01 -32.63
N THR A 138 20.09 -3.05 -32.46
CA THR A 138 20.88 -2.45 -33.55
C THR A 138 22.33 -2.94 -33.50
#